data_AF-A0A843ELP3-F1
#
_entry.id   AF-A0A843ELP3-F1
#
_cell.length_a   1.000
_cell.length_b   1.000
_cell.length_c   1.000
_cell.angle_alpha   90.00
_cell.angle_beta   90.00
_cell.angle_gamma   90.00
#
_symmetry.space_group_name_H-M   'P 1'
#
loop_
_entity.id
_entity.type
_entity.pdbx_description
1 polymer ?
#
loop_
_entity_poly.entity_id
_entity_poly.type
_entity_poly.pdbx_seq_one_letter_code
_entity_poly.pdbx_strand_id
1 'polypeptide(L)'
;MSADIVLTEDTLRFISLFEAITKNRVTVKDCMETEDKLVFVVGEGQGNTAVGKKGENVIKLKDKTGKNIQVVEYSDDPSQFVMNVFHIYNPQKVEIEQRGNITHATVTVDPKLKGR
;
A
#
# COMPACT_ATOMS: atom_id res chain seq x y z
N MET A 1 -24.21 -3.10 -0.17
CA MET A 1 -23.47 -3.85 0.86
C MET A 1 -22.01 -3.50 0.68
N SER A 2 -21.39 -2.84 1.66
CA SER A 2 -19.94 -2.72 1.70
C SER A 2 -19.40 -4.14 1.72
N ALA A 3 -18.54 -4.50 0.76
CA ALA A 3 -17.77 -5.72 0.90
C ALA A 3 -16.85 -5.49 2.10
N ASP A 4 -17.08 -6.19 3.20
CA ASP A 4 -16.19 -6.11 4.34
C ASP A 4 -14.82 -6.63 3.87
N ILE A 5 -13.83 -5.75 3.86
CA ILE A 5 -12.44 -6.13 3.58
C ILE A 5 -11.95 -6.76 4.87
N VAL A 6 -11.84 -8.09 4.86
CA VAL A 6 -11.44 -8.89 6.01
C VAL A 6 -10.06 -9.48 5.74
N LEU A 7 -9.21 -9.49 6.76
CA LEU A 7 -7.97 -10.26 6.74
C LEU A 7 -8.31 -11.76 6.68
N THR A 8 -8.12 -12.35 5.51
CA THR A 8 -8.25 -13.79 5.28
C THR A 8 -6.99 -14.54 5.73
N GLU A 9 -7.08 -15.87 5.83
CA GLU A 9 -5.92 -16.72 6.13
C GLU A 9 -4.76 -16.50 5.14
N ASP A 10 -5.06 -16.29 3.86
CA ASP A 10 -4.06 -15.98 2.84
C ASP A 10 -3.37 -14.63 3.11
N THR A 11 -4.12 -13.59 3.44
CA THR A 11 -3.54 -12.28 3.78
C THR A 11 -2.67 -12.35 5.05
N LEU A 12 -3.09 -13.10 6.07
CA LEU A 12 -2.29 -13.33 7.27
C LEU A 12 -0.98 -14.08 6.95
N ARG A 13 -1.04 -15.09 6.08
CA ARG A 13 0.16 -15.81 5.60
C ARG A 13 1.11 -14.87 4.86
N PHE A 14 0.59 -13.98 4.01
CA PHE A 14 1.40 -12.98 3.31
C PHE A 14 2.05 -11.98 4.26
N ILE A 15 1.32 -11.53 5.29
CA ILE A 15 1.86 -10.67 6.35
C ILE A 15 3.05 -11.36 7.03
N SER A 16 2.85 -12.59 7.53
CA SER A 16 3.92 -13.34 8.20
C SER A 16 5.14 -13.57 7.30
N LEU A 17 4.91 -13.84 6.01
CA LEU A 17 5.99 -13.99 5.05
C LEU A 17 6.78 -12.69 4.85
N PHE A 18 6.09 -11.56 4.76
CA PHE A 18 6.72 -10.27 4.56
C PHE A 18 7.53 -9.82 5.79
N GLU A 19 7.01 -10.04 7.00
CA GLU A 19 7.72 -9.78 8.25
C GLU A 19 8.98 -10.66 8.36
N ALA A 20 8.89 -11.95 7.99
CA ALA A 20 10.04 -12.84 7.97
C ALA A 20 11.14 -12.37 7.00
N ILE A 21 10.76 -11.93 5.79
CA ILE A 21 11.72 -11.40 4.79
C ILE A 21 12.39 -10.12 5.30
N THR A 22 11.62 -9.23 5.93
CA THR A 22 12.12 -7.97 6.49
C THR A 22 12.80 -8.14 7.86
N LYS A 23 12.95 -9.37 8.34
CA LYS A 23 13.58 -9.73 9.63
C LYS A 23 12.89 -9.06 10.82
N ASN A 24 11.56 -8.99 10.80
CA ASN A 24 10.71 -8.39 11.84
C ASN A 24 11.02 -6.91 12.13
N ARG A 25 11.57 -6.19 11.15
CA ARG A 25 11.89 -4.74 11.28
C ARG A 25 10.77 -3.84 10.79
N VAL A 26 9.77 -4.42 10.14
CA VAL A 26 8.65 -3.74 9.52
C VAL A 26 7.39 -4.25 10.18
N THR A 27 6.52 -3.32 10.58
CA THR A 27 5.21 -3.64 11.13
C THR A 27 4.20 -3.49 10.01
N VAL A 28 3.56 -4.60 9.65
CA VAL A 28 2.48 -4.59 8.65
C VAL A 28 1.18 -4.24 9.35
N LYS A 29 0.55 -3.16 8.91
CA LYS A 29 -0.74 -2.68 9.41
C LYS A 29 -1.91 -3.35 8.70
N ASP A 30 -1.76 -3.59 7.40
CA ASP A 30 -2.80 -4.19 6.58
C ASP A 30 -2.20 -4.88 5.34
N CYS A 31 -2.93 -5.85 4.80
CA CYS A 31 -2.59 -6.55 3.57
C CYS A 31 -3.85 -6.79 2.75
N MET A 32 -3.82 -6.32 1.50
CA MET A 32 -4.90 -6.52 0.54
C MET A 32 -4.37 -7.23 -0.69
N GLU A 33 -5.05 -8.29 -1.09
CA GLU A 33 -4.80 -8.97 -2.35
C GLU A 33 -5.76 -8.46 -3.43
N THR A 34 -5.20 -8.05 -4.57
CA THR A 34 -5.96 -7.73 -5.77
C THR A 34 -5.67 -8.76 -6.86
N GLU A 35 -6.37 -8.66 -8.00
CA GLU A 35 -6.12 -9.51 -9.17
C GLU A 35 -4.65 -9.41 -9.63
N ASP A 36 -4.08 -8.19 -9.62
CA ASP A 36 -2.75 -7.91 -10.20
C ASP A 36 -1.59 -7.88 -9.20
N LYS A 37 -1.88 -7.62 -7.91
CA LYS A 37 -0.83 -7.30 -6.91
C LYS A 37 -1.26 -7.56 -5.48
N LEU A 38 -0.26 -7.73 -4.61
CA LEU A 38 -0.39 -7.66 -3.16
C LEU A 38 -0.01 -6.25 -2.70
N VAL A 39 -0.90 -5.62 -1.94
CA VAL A 39 -0.70 -4.30 -1.35
C VAL A 39 -0.45 -4.47 0.14
N PHE A 40 0.70 -4.01 0.62
CA PHE A 40 1.05 -4.01 2.04
C PHE A 40 1.02 -2.59 2.57
N VAL A 41 0.27 -2.37 3.65
CA VAL A 41 0.34 -1.12 4.41
C VAL A 41 1.32 -1.34 5.56
N VAL A 42 2.36 -0.53 5.63
CA VAL A 42 3.42 -0.61 6.66
C VAL A 42 3.38 0.60 7.58
N GLY A 43 3.99 0.52 8.76
CA GLY A 43 4.08 1.67 9.67
C GLY A 43 4.79 2.88 9.07
N GLU A 44 4.50 4.06 9.62
CA GLU A 44 5.14 5.33 9.24
C GLU A 44 6.67 5.25 9.35
N GLY A 45 7.38 5.82 8.38
CA GLY A 45 8.84 5.75 8.26
C GLY A 45 9.42 4.38 7.89
N GLN A 46 8.60 3.33 7.78
CA GLN A 46 9.08 1.98 7.48
C GLN A 46 9.09 1.65 5.98
N GLY A 47 8.56 2.50 5.09
CA GLY A 47 8.46 2.24 3.66
C GLY A 47 9.80 1.86 3.00
N ASN A 48 10.86 2.62 3.28
CA ASN A 48 12.20 2.33 2.76
C ASN A 48 12.76 0.98 3.27
N THR A 49 12.50 0.66 4.53
CA THR A 49 12.95 -0.61 5.14
C THR A 49 12.16 -1.79 4.58
N ALA A 50 10.86 -1.60 4.36
CA ALA A 50 9.95 -2.55 3.75
C ALA A 50 10.35 -2.87 2.31
N VAL A 51 10.72 -1.87 1.51
CA VAL A 51 11.25 -2.08 0.15
C VAL A 51 12.62 -2.75 0.17
N GLY A 52 13.50 -2.35 1.09
CA GLY A 52 14.86 -2.87 1.21
C GLY A 52 15.82 -2.29 0.17
N LYS A 53 17.11 -2.62 0.29
CA LYS A 53 18.15 -2.06 -0.59
C LYS A 53 17.90 -2.50 -2.03
N LYS A 54 17.72 -1.53 -2.94
CA LYS A 54 17.37 -1.78 -4.36
C LYS A 54 16.11 -2.64 -4.54
N GLY A 55 15.17 -2.61 -3.60
CA GLY A 55 13.94 -3.39 -3.68
C GLY A 55 14.09 -4.88 -3.36
N GLU A 56 15.17 -5.29 -2.69
CA GLU A 56 15.44 -6.72 -2.46
C GLU A 56 14.30 -7.47 -1.74
N ASN A 57 13.56 -6.80 -0.85
CA ASN A 57 12.50 -7.45 -0.07
C ASN A 57 11.25 -7.67 -0.93
N VAL A 58 10.86 -6.65 -1.71
CA VAL A 58 9.73 -6.75 -2.64
C VAL A 58 10.00 -7.74 -3.78
N ILE A 59 11.25 -7.81 -4.26
CA ILE A 59 11.66 -8.80 -5.27
C ILE A 59 11.55 -10.22 -4.71
N LYS A 60 12.11 -10.49 -3.53
CA LYS A 60 11.99 -11.82 -2.87
C LYS A 60 10.53 -12.22 -2.64
N LEU A 61 9.68 -11.27 -2.25
CA LEU A 61 8.27 -11.55 -2.01
C LEU A 61 7.52 -11.81 -3.33
N LYS A 62 7.82 -11.05 -4.39
CA LYS A 62 7.30 -11.30 -5.74
C LYS A 62 7.70 -12.70 -6.23
N ASP A 63 8.96 -13.09 -6.06
CA ASP A 63 9.44 -14.41 -6.48
C ASP A 63 8.74 -15.57 -5.75
N LYS A 64 8.35 -15.35 -4.49
CA LYS A 64 7.65 -16.36 -3.66
C LYS A 64 6.14 -16.41 -3.90
N THR A 65 5.53 -15.28 -4.22
CA THR A 65 4.06 -15.17 -4.35
C THR A 65 3.59 -15.18 -5.80
N GLY A 66 4.48 -14.92 -6.76
CA GLY A 66 4.15 -14.73 -8.16
C GLY A 66 3.42 -13.42 -8.48
N LYS A 67 3.20 -12.56 -7.47
CA LYS A 67 2.39 -11.34 -7.59
C LYS A 67 3.26 -10.08 -7.53
N ASN A 68 2.81 -9.02 -8.19
CA ASN A 68 3.45 -7.72 -8.01
C ASN A 68 3.22 -7.23 -6.58
N ILE A 69 4.21 -6.55 -6.01
CA ILE A 69 4.16 -6.09 -4.63
C ILE A 69 4.13 -4.57 -4.62
N GLN A 70 3.13 -4.00 -3.95
CA GLN A 70 3.07 -2.57 -3.64
C GLN A 70 3.18 -2.39 -2.14
N VAL A 71 4.08 -1.51 -1.71
CA VAL A 71 4.23 -1.11 -0.32
C VAL A 71 3.71 0.31 -0.18
N VAL A 72 2.82 0.53 0.78
CA VAL A 72 2.23 1.82 1.11
C VAL A 72 2.57 2.14 2.56
N GLU A 73 3.12 3.31 2.81
CA GLU A 73 3.37 3.77 4.18
C GLU A 73 2.09 4.35 4.78
N TYR A 74 1.74 3.88 5.99
CA TYR A 74 0.62 4.39 6.76
C TYR A 74 0.88 5.81 7.24
N SER A 75 -0.18 6.60 7.35
CA SER A 75 -0.20 7.93 7.94
C SER A 75 -1.54 8.13 8.64
N ASP A 76 -1.52 8.75 9.81
CA ASP A 76 -2.74 9.16 10.52
C ASP A 76 -3.43 10.34 9.83
N ASP A 77 -2.70 11.16 9.06
CA ASP A 77 -3.32 12.14 8.15
C ASP A 77 -3.83 11.43 6.89
N PRO A 78 -5.16 11.43 6.64
CA PRO A 78 -5.74 10.77 5.47
C PRO A 78 -5.24 11.34 4.15
N SER A 79 -4.91 12.64 4.09
CA SER A 79 -4.41 13.27 2.85
C SER A 79 -3.04 12.72 2.48
N GLN A 80 -2.13 12.66 3.46
CA GLN A 80 -0.82 12.04 3.31
C GLN A 80 -0.91 10.53 3.03
N PHE A 81 -1.84 9.80 3.66
CA PHE A 81 -2.03 8.39 3.36
C PHE A 81 -2.43 8.17 1.89
N VAL A 82 -3.37 8.95 1.38
CA VAL A 82 -3.76 8.91 -0.03
C VAL A 82 -2.58 9.31 -0.94
N MET A 83 -1.79 10.31 -0.59
CA MET A 83 -0.55 10.64 -1.31
C MET A 83 0.40 9.42 -1.40
N ASN A 84 0.57 8.69 -0.29
CA ASN A 84 1.42 7.50 -0.24
C ASN A 84 0.88 6.36 -1.12
N VAL A 85 -0.45 6.16 -1.15
CA VAL A 85 -1.08 5.16 -2.02
C VAL A 85 -0.78 5.44 -3.50
N PHE A 86 -0.85 6.71 -3.91
CA PHE A 86 -0.62 7.14 -5.29
C PHE A 86 0.84 7.47 -5.61
N HIS A 87 1.80 7.16 -4.73
CA HIS A 87 3.20 7.58 -4.84
C HIS A 87 3.83 7.35 -6.23
N ILE A 88 3.54 6.22 -6.89
CA ILE A 88 4.07 5.89 -8.23
C ILE A 88 3.65 6.89 -9.34
N TYR A 89 2.60 7.66 -9.10
CA TYR A 89 2.05 8.65 -10.02
C TYR A 89 2.46 10.09 -9.67
N ASN A 90 3.35 10.29 -8.68
CA ASN A 90 3.80 11.59 -8.20
C ASN A 90 2.63 12.57 -7.95
N PRO A 91 1.75 12.26 -6.98
CA PRO A 91 0.59 13.08 -6.69
C PRO A 91 1.03 14.46 -6.22
N GLN A 92 0.41 15.49 -6.80
CA GLN A 92 0.72 16.90 -6.57
C GLN A 92 -0.15 17.49 -5.45
N LYS A 93 -1.40 17.02 -5.36
CA LYS A 93 -2.39 17.53 -4.40
C LYS A 93 -3.41 16.45 -4.09
N VAL A 94 -3.82 16.36 -2.83
CA VAL A 94 -4.96 15.57 -2.38
C VAL A 94 -5.91 16.50 -1.64
N GLU A 95 -7.19 16.44 -1.99
CA GLU A 95 -8.26 17.19 -1.34
C GLU A 95 -9.32 16.22 -0.84
N ILE A 96 -9.58 16.22 0.46
CA ILE A 96 -10.58 15.37 1.08
C ILE A 96 -11.78 16.22 1.45
N GLU A 97 -12.94 15.84 0.92
CA GLU A 97 -14.21 16.52 1.13
C GLU A 97 -15.24 15.55 1.68
N GLN A 98 -16.11 16.02 2.58
CA GLN A 98 -17.27 15.27 3.02
C GLN A 98 -18.47 15.61 2.13
N ARG A 99 -18.96 14.64 1.37
CA ARG A 99 -20.13 14.79 0.48
C ARG A 99 -21.30 13.98 1.07
N GLY A 100 -22.01 14.60 2.02
CA GLY A 100 -23.03 13.91 2.81
C GLY A 100 -22.41 12.87 3.74
N ASN A 101 -22.79 11.60 3.60
CA ASN A 101 -22.22 10.49 4.37
C ASN A 101 -21.01 9.83 3.70
N ILE A 102 -20.53 10.38 2.58
CA ILE A 102 -19.41 9.82 1.81
C ILE A 102 -18.20 10.74 1.96
N THR A 103 -17.07 10.17 2.37
CA THR A 103 -15.78 10.84 2.30
C THR A 103 -15.22 10.69 0.88
N HIS A 104 -14.90 11.81 0.24
CA HIS A 104 -14.45 11.85 -1.16
C HIS A 104 -13.06 12.48 -1.24
N ALA A 105 -12.09 11.75 -1.78
CA ALA A 105 -10.73 12.22 -1.98
C ALA A 105 -10.47 12.50 -3.48
N THR A 106 -10.05 13.73 -3.81
CA THR A 106 -9.64 14.13 -5.15
C THR A 106 -8.12 14.20 -5.22
N VAL A 107 -7.51 13.38 -6.09
CA VAL A 107 -6.04 13.33 -6.28
C VAL A 107 -5.67 14.02 -7.59
N THR A 108 -4.79 15.02 -7.52
CA THR A 108 -4.22 15.70 -8.68
C THR A 108 -2.86 15.11 -9.00
N VAL A 109 -2.67 14.65 -10.24
CA VAL A 109 -1.41 14.11 -10.78
C VAL A 109 -1.13 14.79 -12.13
N ASP A 110 0.10 14.65 -12.64
CA ASP A 110 0.45 15.08 -14.00
C ASP A 110 -0.53 14.46 -15.03
N PRO A 111 -1.16 15.27 -15.90
CA PRO A 111 -2.03 14.77 -16.96
C PRO A 111 -1.44 13.63 -17.81
N LYS A 112 -0.11 13.61 -18.01
CA LYS A 112 0.58 12.56 -18.79
C LYS A 112 0.59 11.19 -18.10
N LEU A 113 0.38 11.17 -16.78
CA LEU A 113 0.32 9.96 -15.97
C LEU A 113 -1.13 9.48 -15.77
N LYS A 114 -2.14 10.30 -16.12
CA LYS A 114 -3.55 9.91 -16.04
C LYS A 114 -3.86 8.87 -17.13
N GLY A 115 -4.48 7.75 -16.73
CA GLY A 115 -4.87 6.66 -17.63
C GLY A 115 -3.84 5.53 -17.77
N ARG A 116 -2.83 5.46 -16.89
CA ARG A 116 -1.86 4.37 -16.78
C ARG A 116 -2.10 3.47 -15.58
#